data_AF-A0A510WQE7-F1
#
_entry.id   AF-A0A510WQE7-F1
#
_cell.length_a   1.000
_cell.length_b   1.000
_cell.length_c   1.000
_cell.angle_alpha   90.00
_cell.angle_beta   90.00
_cell.angle_gamma   90.00
#
_symmetry.space_group_name_H-M   'P 1'
#
loop_
_entity.id
_entity.type
_entity.pdbx_description
1 polymer ?
#
loop_
_entity_poly.entity_id
_entity_poly.type
_entity_poly.pdbx_seq_one_letter_code
_entity_poly.pdbx_strand_id
1 'polypeptide(L)' 'MSNFCLALQTDAQDFSCYRSFMSATSQTYYFATYNNQRVRKINLQSLTDLTEPKIFVVDNHEDILDITNN' A
#
# COMPACT_ATOMS: atom_id res chain seq x y z
N MET A 1 2.62 -1.08 14.02
CA MET A 1 2.02 -1.78 12.87
C MET A 1 0.51 -1.69 13.04
N SER A 2 -0.24 -1.14 12.08
CA SER A 2 -1.71 -1.13 12.13
C SER A 2 -2.24 -2.01 11.01
N ASN A 3 -2.92 -3.10 11.38
CA ASN A 3 -3.70 -3.92 10.45
C ASN A 3 -5.17 -3.53 10.66
N PHE A 4 -5.87 -3.16 9.60
CA PHE A 4 -7.30 -2.83 9.69
C PHE A 4 -8.04 -3.44 8.50
N CYS A 5 -8.96 -4.34 8.76
CA CYS A 5 -10.00 -4.75 7.82
C CYS A 5 -11.25 -5.15 8.65
N LEU A 6 -12.37 -4.47 8.42
CA LEU A 6 -13.67 -4.82 9.00
C LEU A 6 -14.42 -5.65 7.96
N ALA A 7 -14.60 -6.94 8.21
CA ALA A 7 -15.48 -7.78 7.40
C ALA A 7 -16.95 -7.40 7.68
N LEU A 8 -17.61 -6.76 6.71
CA LEU A 8 -19.05 -6.42 6.76
C LEU A 8 -19.93 -7.46 6.02
N GLN A 9 -19.50 -8.74 5.97
CA GLN A 9 -20.31 -9.83 5.41
C GLN A 9 -20.22 -11.09 6.29
N THR A 10 -21.36 -11.75 6.44
CA THR A 10 -21.63 -12.84 7.41
C THR A 10 -20.85 -14.13 7.17
N ASP A 11 -20.09 -14.23 6.07
CA ASP A 11 -19.23 -15.38 5.70
C ASP A 11 -17.86 -14.94 5.14
N ALA A 12 -17.47 -13.67 5.34
CA ALA A 12 -16.21 -13.15 4.84
C ALA A 12 -15.05 -13.55 5.78
N GLN A 13 -13.97 -14.06 5.19
CA GLN A 13 -12.76 -14.41 5.92
C GLN A 13 -12.04 -13.15 6.42
N ASP A 14 -11.59 -13.17 7.67
CA ASP A 14 -10.68 -12.16 8.20
C ASP A 14 -9.23 -12.48 7.77
N PHE A 15 -8.61 -11.54 7.07
CA PHE A 15 -7.22 -11.62 6.65
C PHE A 15 -6.59 -10.24 6.57
N SER A 16 -5.25 -10.21 6.58
CA SER A 16 -4.50 -8.96 6.43
C SER A 16 -4.61 -8.43 5.01
N CYS A 17 -5.47 -7.43 4.81
CA CYS A 17 -5.73 -6.81 3.51
C CYS A 17 -4.52 -6.04 2.94
N TYR A 18 -3.72 -5.43 3.82
CA TYR A 18 -2.47 -4.74 3.49
C TYR A 18 -1.57 -4.65 4.71
N ARG A 19 -0.30 -4.31 4.49
CA ARG A 19 0.67 -3.92 5.52
C ARG A 19 1.28 -2.57 5.15
N SER A 20 1.48 -1.70 6.13
CA SER A 20 2.06 -0.38 5.90
C SER A 20 3.08 0.03 6.93
N PHE A 21 4.03 0.87 6.51
CA PHE A 21 5.12 1.39 7.32
C PHE A 21 5.26 2.88 7.04
N MET A 22 5.64 3.65 8.06
CA MET A 22 5.80 5.09 7.96
C MET A 22 7.11 5.51 8.58
N SER A 23 7.76 6.51 7.99
CA SER A 23 8.96 7.13 8.52
C SER A 23 8.73 8.61 8.75
N ALA A 24 8.84 9.06 9.99
CA ALA A 24 8.76 10.48 10.34
C ALA A 24 9.95 11.26 9.75
N THR A 25 11.16 10.72 9.84
CA THR A 25 12.38 11.39 9.37
C THR A 25 12.38 11.59 7.86
N SER A 26 12.01 10.57 7.09
CA SER A 26 12.00 10.64 5.62
C SER A 26 10.65 11.05 5.03
N GLN A 27 9.65 11.36 5.88
CA GLN A 27 8.29 11.73 5.49
C GLN A 27 7.74 10.85 4.36
N THR A 28 7.83 9.54 4.58
CA THR A 28 7.49 8.55 3.55
C THR A 28 6.51 7.52 4.11
N TYR A 29 5.51 7.19 3.29
CA TYR A 29 4.59 6.09 3.51
C TYR A 29 4.94 4.92 2.60
N TYR A 30 4.98 3.71 3.16
CA TYR A 30 5.23 2.47 2.44
C TYR A 30 4.07 1.51 2.65
N PHE A 31 3.72 0.73 1.63
CA PHE A 31 2.68 -0.28 1.75
C PHE A 31 2.88 -1.46 0.79
N ALA A 32 2.25 -2.59 1.12
CA ALA A 32 2.04 -3.74 0.25
C ALA A 32 0.64 -4.31 0.55
N THR A 33 -0.02 -4.91 -0.45
CA THR A 33 -1.36 -5.50 -0.26
C THR A 33 -1.27 -7.01 -0.13
N TYR A 34 -2.39 -7.66 0.17
CA TYR A 34 -2.47 -9.11 0.14
C TYR A 34 -2.11 -9.69 -1.25
N ASN A 35 -2.59 -9.05 -2.32
CA ASN A 35 -2.38 -9.51 -3.71
C ASN A 35 -1.15 -8.89 -4.41
N ASN A 36 -0.38 -8.05 -3.73
CA ASN A 36 0.87 -7.52 -4.26
C ASN A 36 1.88 -7.36 -3.13
N GLN A 37 2.89 -8.23 -3.11
CA GLN A 37 3.92 -8.24 -2.08
C GLN A 37 4.99 -7.16 -2.29
N ARG A 38 5.11 -6.59 -3.49
CA ARG A 38 6.08 -5.54 -3.80
C ARG A 38 5.77 -4.30 -2.96
N VAL A 39 6.74 -3.88 -2.17
CA VAL A 39 6.62 -2.66 -1.36
C VAL A 39 6.58 -1.44 -2.28
N ARG A 40 5.50 -0.68 -2.15
CA ARG A 40 5.29 0.61 -2.80
C ARG A 40 5.58 1.75 -1.84
N LYS A 41 5.94 2.90 -2.39
CA LYS A 41 6.40 4.09 -1.66
C LYS A 41 5.64 5.33 -2.13
N ILE A 42 5.21 6.15 -1.18
CA ILE A 42 4.71 7.51 -1.41
C ILE A 42 5.62 8.47 -0.62
N ASN A 43 6.28 9.38 -1.33
CA ASN A 43 7.00 10.49 -0.71
C ASN A 43 6.00 11.62 -0.40
N LEU A 44 5.86 11.98 0.88
CA LEU A 44 4.90 13.01 1.30
C LEU A 44 5.44 14.42 1.07
N GLN A 45 6.77 14.60 1.03
CA GLN A 45 7.38 15.91 0.80
C GLN A 45 7.02 16.48 -0.57
N SER A 46 6.80 15.63 -1.58
CA SER A 46 6.40 16.09 -2.91
C SER A 46 4.91 16.45 -3.02
N LEU A 47 4.17 16.44 -1.90
CA LEU A 47 2.72 16.62 -1.85
C LEU A 47 2.30 17.80 -0.97
N THR A 48 3.24 18.54 -0.38
CA THR A 48 2.96 19.58 0.63
C THR A 48 2.18 20.77 0.09
N ASP A 49 2.31 21.05 -1.20
CA ASP A 49 1.74 22.25 -1.83
C ASP A 49 0.36 21.97 -2.47
N LEU A 50 -0.19 20.77 -2.27
CA LEU A 50 -1.49 20.40 -2.81
C LEU A 50 -2.61 21.03 -1.97
N THR A 51 -3.48 21.79 -2.63
CA THR A 51 -4.69 22.36 -2.01
C THR A 51 -5.85 21.37 -1.98
N GLU A 52 -5.79 20.32 -2.81
CA GLU A 52 -6.81 19.28 -2.93
C GLU A 52 -6.22 17.90 -2.63
N PRO A 53 -7.02 16.95 -2.08
CA PRO A 53 -6.56 15.59 -1.84
C PRO A 53 -6.11 14.88 -3.12
N LYS A 54 -4.93 14.24 -3.07
CA LYS A 54 -4.43 13.38 -4.15
C LYS A 54 -4.62 11.91 -3.80
N ILE A 55 -5.30 11.19 -4.68
CA ILE A 55 -5.56 9.76 -4.55
C ILE A 55 -4.53 8.98 -5.37
N PHE A 56 -3.92 7.97 -4.75
CA PHE A 56 -3.05 7.01 -5.43
C PHE A 56 -3.81 5.70 -5.61
N VAL A 57 -4.12 5.34 -6.86
CA VAL A 57 -4.83 4.10 -7.17
C VAL A 57 -3.93 2.91 -6.86
N VAL A 58 -4.49 1.91 -6.19
CA VAL A 58 -3.79 0.68 -5.83
C VAL A 58 -3.98 -0.35 -6.94
N ASP A 59 -2.90 -0.70 -7.63
CA ASP A 59 -2.89 -1.88 -8.49
C ASP A 59 -2.81 -3.15 -7.62
N ASN A 60 -3.73 -4.09 -7.81
CA ASN A 60 -3.89 -5.25 -6.92
C ASN A 60 -3.53 -6.58 -7.60
N HIS A 61 -2.69 -6.53 -8.64
CA HIS A 61 -2.05 -7.69 -9.23
C HIS A 61 -0.64 -7.85 -8.66
N GLU A 62 -0.15 -9.09 -8.55
CA GLU A 62 1.20 -9.35 -8.06
C GLU A 62 2.24 -8.80 -9.04
N ASP A 63 3.21 -8.04 -8.53
CA ASP A 63 4.26 -7.42 -9.33
C ASP A 63 5.53 -8.27 -9.23
N ILE A 64 5.65 -9.20 -10.18
CA ILE A 64 6.71 -10.19 -10.23
C ILE A 64 7.79 -9.72 -11.20
N LEU A 65 9.01 -9.54 -10.69
CA LEU A 65 10.19 -9.37 -11.52
C LEU A 65 10.66 -10.74 -12.02
N ASP A 66 10.45 -11.02 -13.30
CA ASP A 66 11.04 -12.17 -13.97
C ASP A 66 12.49 -11.86 -14.39
N ILE A 67 13.44 -12.54 -13.75
CA ILE A 67 14.88 -12.37 -14.02
C ILE A 67 15.42 -13.25 -15.14
N THR A 68 14.56 -14.09 -15.74
CA THR A 68 14.94 -15.02 -16.81
C THR A 68 14.63 -14.48 -18.20
N ASN A 69 13.71 -13.52 -18.29
CA ASN A 69 13.37 -12.80 -19.51
C ASN A 69 14.19 -11.50 -19.60
N ASN A 70 15.37 -11.58 -20.23
CA ASN A 70 16.20 -10.43 -20.63
C ASN A 70 15.96 -10.05 -22.09
#